data_AF-A0A2J8WHF5-F1
#
_entry.id   AF-A0A2J8WHF5-F1
#
_cell.length_a   1.000
_cell.length_b   1.000
_cell.length_c   1.000
_cell.angle_alpha   90.00
_cell.angle_beta   90.00
_cell.angle_gamma   90.00
#
_symmetry.space_group_name_H-M   'P 1'
#
loop_
_entity.id
_entity.type
_entity.pdbx_description
1 polymer ?
#
loop_
_entity_poly.entity_id
_entity_poly.type
_entity_poly.pdbx_seq_one_letter_code
_entity_poly.pdbx_strand_id
1 'polypeptide(L)'
;LLMALVSWVMDYAIAACLQAQQWMSRGLNTSILLQYLAWVTYPVVLITFSAGFTQILAPQAVGSGIPEMKTILRGVVLKEYLTLKTFVAKVIGLTCALGSGMPLGKEGPFVHIASMCAALLSKFLSLFGGIYENESRNTEMLAAACAVGVGCCFAAPIGGVLFSIEVTSTFFAVRNYWRGFFAATFSAFIFRVLAVWNRDEETITALFKTRFRLDFPFDLQELPAFAVIGIASGFGGALFVYLNRKIVQVMRKQKTINRFLMRKLECNGAISAHRNLRLLGSSNSPASASQVAGITDACSSRLW
;
A
#
# COMPACT_ATOMS: atom_id res chain seq x y z
N LEU A 1 -14.19 7.70 -7.99
CA LEU A 1 -13.87 7.32 -9.39
C LEU A 1 -12.42 6.89 -9.55
N LEU A 2 -11.43 7.81 -9.45
CA LEU A 2 -10.03 7.47 -9.78
C LEU A 2 -9.49 6.29 -8.97
N MET A 3 -9.73 6.27 -7.66
CA MET A 3 -9.32 5.14 -6.81
C MET A 3 -9.99 3.82 -7.17
N ALA A 4 -11.26 3.84 -7.57
CA ALA A 4 -11.97 2.65 -8.03
C ALA A 4 -11.36 2.07 -9.31
N LEU A 5 -11.03 2.94 -10.27
CA LEU A 5 -10.34 2.53 -11.51
C LEU A 5 -8.96 1.96 -11.22
N VAL A 6 -8.19 2.62 -10.35
CA VAL A 6 -6.86 2.12 -9.95
C VAL A 6 -6.98 0.75 -9.27
N SER A 7 -7.90 0.57 -8.33
CA SER A 7 -8.11 -0.74 -7.68
C SER A 7 -8.51 -1.80 -8.70
N TRP A 8 -9.46 -1.50 -9.58
CA TRP A 8 -9.96 -2.45 -10.56
C TRP A 8 -8.88 -2.88 -11.55
N VAL A 9 -8.09 -1.93 -12.10
CA VAL A 9 -6.97 -2.25 -12.99
C VAL A 9 -5.91 -3.08 -12.28
N MET A 10 -5.60 -2.76 -11.02
CA MET A 10 -4.65 -3.54 -10.22
C MET A 10 -5.15 -4.97 -9.99
N ASP A 11 -6.40 -5.14 -9.57
CA ASP A 11 -7.00 -6.45 -9.30
C ASP A 11 -7.08 -7.30 -10.59
N TYR A 12 -7.45 -6.69 -11.72
CA TYR A 12 -7.43 -7.34 -13.04
C TYR A 12 -6.02 -7.80 -13.42
N ALA A 13 -5.01 -6.95 -13.25
CA ALA A 13 -3.61 -7.30 -13.53
C ALA A 13 -3.08 -8.41 -12.61
N ILE A 14 -3.42 -8.37 -11.31
CA ILE A 14 -3.08 -9.42 -10.35
C ILE A 14 -3.70 -10.75 -10.76
N ALA A 15 -5.00 -10.75 -11.10
CA ALA A 15 -5.70 -11.94 -11.56
C ALA A 15 -5.07 -12.53 -12.83
N ALA A 16 -4.71 -11.69 -13.80
CA ALA A 16 -4.02 -12.11 -15.01
C ALA A 16 -2.65 -12.74 -14.72
N CYS A 17 -1.86 -12.17 -13.80
CA CYS A 17 -0.59 -12.76 -13.37
C CYS A 17 -0.78 -14.13 -12.70
N LEU A 18 -1.73 -14.24 -11.77
CA LEU A 18 -2.03 -15.51 -11.09
C LEU A 18 -2.53 -16.58 -12.06
N GLN A 19 -3.38 -16.20 -13.01
CA GLN A 19 -3.86 -17.10 -14.06
C GLN A 19 -2.70 -17.55 -14.97
N ALA A 20 -1.77 -16.66 -15.33
CA ALA A 20 -0.58 -17.01 -16.09
C ALA A 20 0.32 -18.00 -15.33
N GLN A 21 0.50 -17.81 -14.01
CA GLN A 21 1.24 -18.76 -13.16
C GLN A 21 0.60 -20.16 -13.17
N GLN A 22 -0.72 -20.22 -13.00
CA GLN A 22 -1.46 -21.47 -13.01
C GLN A 22 -1.42 -22.13 -14.39
N TRP A 23 -1.58 -21.35 -15.46
CA TRP A 23 -1.51 -21.84 -16.84
C TRP A 23 -0.13 -22.44 -17.13
N MET A 24 0.95 -21.75 -16.78
CA MET A 24 2.31 -22.24 -16.97
C MET A 24 2.57 -23.53 -16.18
N SER A 25 2.18 -23.56 -14.90
CA SER A 25 2.42 -24.72 -14.02
C SER A 25 1.59 -25.94 -14.43
N ARG A 26 0.37 -25.75 -14.96
CA ARG A 26 -0.49 -26.82 -15.49
C ARG A 26 -0.15 -27.23 -16.91
N GLY A 27 0.48 -26.37 -17.70
CA GLY A 27 0.93 -26.71 -19.06
C GLY A 27 2.12 -27.69 -19.08
N LEU A 28 2.93 -27.69 -18.01
CA LEU A 28 4.17 -28.48 -17.90
C LEU A 28 3.96 -29.83 -17.18
N ASN A 29 2.81 -30.48 -17.38
CA ASN A 29 2.42 -31.71 -16.68
C ASN A 29 3.27 -32.95 -17.01
N THR A 30 4.11 -32.90 -18.05
CA THR A 30 4.89 -34.06 -18.51
C THR A 30 6.05 -34.41 -17.57
N SER A 31 6.59 -33.44 -16.82
CA SER A 31 7.69 -33.70 -15.89
C SER A 31 7.58 -32.89 -14.60
N ILE A 32 7.67 -33.60 -13.46
CA ILE A 32 7.56 -33.01 -12.12
C ILE A 32 8.65 -31.96 -11.86
N LEU A 33 9.87 -32.18 -12.36
CA LEU A 33 10.98 -31.25 -12.20
C LEU A 33 10.69 -29.91 -12.87
N LEU A 34 10.17 -29.94 -14.10
CA LEU A 34 9.89 -28.73 -14.87
C LEU A 34 8.69 -27.97 -14.28
N GLN A 35 7.69 -28.69 -13.77
CA GLN A 35 6.58 -28.11 -13.04
C GLN A 35 7.05 -27.42 -11.74
N TYR A 36 7.94 -28.07 -10.97
CA TYR A 36 8.52 -27.49 -9.76
C TYR A 36 9.36 -26.25 -10.08
N LEU A 37 10.20 -26.29 -11.13
CA LEU A 37 10.97 -25.15 -11.58
C LEU A 37 10.07 -23.98 -12.00
N ALA A 38 9.02 -24.24 -12.78
CA ALA A 38 8.05 -23.21 -13.17
C ALA A 38 7.33 -22.59 -11.96
N TRP A 39 6.95 -23.43 -10.99
CA TRP A 39 6.29 -22.98 -9.77
C TRP A 39 7.17 -22.07 -8.90
N VAL A 40 8.46 -22.35 -8.78
CA VAL A 40 9.39 -21.57 -7.97
C VAL A 40 9.91 -20.33 -8.70
N THR A 41 10.25 -20.47 -9.99
CA THR A 41 10.86 -19.36 -10.75
C THR A 41 9.90 -18.19 -10.94
N TYR A 42 8.61 -18.44 -11.18
CA TYR A 42 7.65 -17.39 -11.44
C TYR A 42 7.48 -16.40 -10.27
N PRO A 43 7.19 -16.83 -9.03
CA PRO A 43 7.12 -15.93 -7.89
C PRO A 43 8.44 -15.24 -7.60
N VAL A 44 9.57 -15.95 -7.71
CA VAL A 44 10.90 -15.38 -7.45
C VAL A 44 11.21 -14.24 -8.43
N VAL A 45 10.92 -14.40 -9.72
CA VAL A 45 11.14 -13.35 -10.72
C VAL A 45 10.23 -12.15 -10.47
N LEU A 46 8.94 -12.35 -10.19
CA LEU A 46 8.01 -11.24 -9.91
C LEU A 46 8.36 -10.46 -8.64
N ILE A 47 8.74 -11.15 -7.56
CA ILE A 47 9.11 -10.51 -6.28
C ILE A 47 10.42 -9.75 -6.44
N THR A 48 11.42 -10.35 -7.11
CA THR A 48 12.70 -9.66 -7.34
C THR A 48 12.52 -8.46 -8.27
N PHE A 49 11.65 -8.54 -9.27
CA PHE A 49 11.26 -7.40 -10.10
C PHE A 49 10.56 -6.31 -9.27
N SER A 50 9.56 -6.67 -8.45
CA SER A 50 8.85 -5.72 -7.57
C SER A 50 9.81 -5.00 -6.61
N ALA A 51 10.67 -5.74 -5.93
CA ALA A 51 11.66 -5.20 -5.01
C ALA A 51 12.71 -4.34 -5.74
N GLY A 52 13.20 -4.78 -6.90
CA GLY A 52 14.15 -4.03 -7.71
C GLY A 52 13.57 -2.71 -8.23
N PHE A 53 12.35 -2.77 -8.81
CA PHE A 53 11.67 -1.62 -9.37
C PHE A 53 11.36 -0.55 -8.33
N THR A 54 10.85 -0.95 -7.16
CA THR A 54 10.56 -0.02 -6.06
C THR A 54 11.83 0.65 -5.53
N GLN A 55 12.92 -0.09 -5.36
CA GLN A 55 14.20 0.45 -4.88
C GLN A 55 14.87 1.39 -5.89
N ILE A 56 14.78 1.11 -7.18
CA ILE A 56 15.38 1.94 -8.23
C ILE A 56 14.55 3.22 -8.46
N LEU A 57 13.22 3.10 -8.50
CA LEU A 57 12.36 4.22 -8.84
C LEU A 57 12.10 5.13 -7.63
N ALA A 58 11.63 4.59 -6.51
CA ALA A 58 11.30 5.40 -5.35
C ALA A 58 11.41 4.57 -4.05
N PRO A 59 12.53 4.65 -3.30
CA PRO A 59 12.71 3.89 -2.06
C PRO A 59 11.68 4.27 -0.98
N GLN A 60 11.06 5.44 -1.08
CA GLN A 60 9.97 5.88 -0.21
C GLN A 60 8.66 5.07 -0.40
N ALA A 61 8.54 4.30 -1.48
CA ALA A 61 7.36 3.46 -1.73
C ALA A 61 7.37 2.14 -0.92
N VAL A 62 8.48 1.81 -0.27
CA VAL A 62 8.68 0.54 0.46
C VAL A 62 7.67 0.41 1.62
N GLY A 63 7.15 -0.80 1.81
CA GLY A 63 6.29 -1.14 2.93
C GLY A 63 4.84 -0.66 2.81
N SER A 64 4.12 -0.70 3.93
CA SER A 64 2.68 -0.44 3.99
C SER A 64 2.35 1.03 3.67
N GLY A 65 2.96 2.00 4.34
CA GLY A 65 2.59 3.41 4.19
C GLY A 65 1.58 3.90 5.24
N ILE A 66 0.87 3.01 5.95
CA ILE A 66 -0.01 3.40 7.06
C ILE A 66 0.75 4.14 8.18
N PRO A 67 1.87 3.64 8.74
CA PRO A 67 2.53 4.33 9.84
C PRO A 67 3.06 5.71 9.44
N GLU A 68 3.50 5.88 8.20
CA GLU A 68 3.97 7.14 7.63
C GLU A 68 2.80 8.10 7.34
N MET A 69 1.65 7.58 6.88
CA MET A 69 0.44 8.40 6.80
C MET A 69 -0.01 8.87 8.17
N LYS A 70 0.09 8.02 9.20
CA LYS A 70 -0.22 8.39 10.59
C LYS A 70 0.71 9.49 11.13
N THR A 71 1.99 9.53 10.72
CA THR A 71 2.89 10.63 11.09
C THR A 71 2.58 11.92 10.33
N ILE A 72 2.23 11.83 9.03
CA ILE A 72 1.79 12.99 8.23
C ILE A 72 0.53 13.62 8.80
N LEU A 73 -0.48 12.81 9.15
CA LEU A 73 -1.74 13.30 9.71
C LEU A 73 -1.59 13.90 11.12
N ARG A 74 -0.49 13.55 11.83
CA ARG A 74 -0.08 14.18 13.09
C ARG A 74 0.71 15.49 12.90
N GLY A 75 0.95 15.92 11.66
CA GLY A 75 1.63 17.17 11.33
C GLY A 75 3.12 17.03 11.00
N VAL A 76 3.66 15.81 10.91
CA VAL A 76 5.06 15.62 10.48
C VAL A 76 5.13 15.50 8.96
N VAL A 77 5.66 16.50 8.28
CA VAL A 77 5.78 16.49 6.82
C VAL A 77 6.98 15.65 6.37
N LEU A 78 6.73 14.50 5.74
CA LEU A 78 7.77 13.69 5.10
C LEU A 78 8.05 14.20 3.68
N LYS A 79 9.30 14.58 3.40
CA LYS A 79 9.74 15.04 2.08
C LYS A 79 9.66 13.91 1.06
N GLU A 80 9.19 14.23 -0.14
CA GLU A 80 9.12 13.33 -1.31
C GLU A 80 8.25 12.07 -1.14
N TYR A 81 7.42 12.00 -0.10
CA TYR A 81 6.57 10.85 0.16
C TYR A 81 5.33 10.82 -0.75
N LEU A 82 4.68 11.97 -0.93
CA LEU A 82 3.44 12.15 -1.69
C LEU A 82 3.69 12.61 -3.14
N THR A 83 4.45 11.85 -3.92
CA THR A 83 4.81 12.22 -5.31
C THR A 83 4.21 11.27 -6.35
N LEU A 84 4.14 11.71 -7.61
CA LEU A 84 3.71 10.84 -8.72
C LEU A 84 4.69 9.68 -8.95
N LYS A 85 5.98 9.91 -8.68
CA LYS A 85 7.02 8.90 -8.79
C LYS A 85 6.78 7.75 -7.80
N THR A 86 6.47 8.07 -6.54
CA THR A 86 6.14 7.08 -5.51
C THR A 86 4.81 6.37 -5.82
N PHE A 87 3.82 7.07 -6.37
CA PHE A 87 2.56 6.48 -6.81
C PHE A 87 2.76 5.37 -7.84
N VAL A 88 3.47 5.66 -8.94
CA VAL A 88 3.72 4.69 -10.02
C VAL A 88 4.57 3.52 -9.52
N ALA A 89 5.62 3.80 -8.73
CA ALA A 89 6.47 2.79 -8.12
C ALA A 89 5.65 1.80 -7.27
N LYS A 90 4.73 2.33 -6.45
CA LYS A 90 3.96 1.55 -5.49
C LYS A 90 2.85 0.73 -6.17
N VAL A 91 2.16 1.29 -7.15
CA VAL A 91 1.12 0.57 -7.93
C VAL A 91 1.73 -0.64 -8.64
N ILE A 92 2.78 -0.44 -9.44
CA ILE A 92 3.40 -1.53 -10.21
C ILE A 92 4.07 -2.54 -9.28
N GLY A 93 4.81 -2.07 -8.26
CA GLY A 93 5.46 -2.94 -7.29
C GLY A 93 4.46 -3.82 -6.55
N LEU A 94 3.33 -3.25 -6.10
CA LEU A 94 2.29 -3.99 -5.39
C LEU A 94 1.58 -5.00 -6.31
N THR A 95 1.25 -4.62 -7.55
CA THR A 95 0.65 -5.53 -8.53
C THR A 95 1.54 -6.74 -8.78
N CYS A 96 2.85 -6.54 -9.00
CA CYS A 96 3.78 -7.66 -9.19
C CYS A 96 3.97 -8.50 -7.93
N ALA A 97 3.98 -7.88 -6.74
CA ALA A 97 4.10 -8.61 -5.47
C ALA A 97 2.88 -9.50 -5.21
N LEU A 98 1.67 -9.01 -5.44
CA LEU A 98 0.44 -9.80 -5.27
C LEU A 98 0.24 -10.80 -6.42
N GLY A 99 0.61 -10.43 -7.64
CA GLY A 99 0.63 -11.34 -8.80
C GLY A 99 1.58 -12.53 -8.65
N SER A 100 2.53 -12.47 -7.71
CA SER A 100 3.43 -13.59 -7.38
C SER A 100 2.78 -14.68 -6.51
N GLY A 101 1.59 -14.43 -5.95
CA GLY A 101 0.90 -15.36 -5.05
C GLY A 101 1.43 -15.38 -3.62
N MET A 102 2.34 -14.47 -3.25
CA MET A 102 2.80 -14.34 -1.86
C MET A 102 1.67 -13.90 -0.93
N PRO A 103 1.67 -14.34 0.35
CA PRO A 103 0.65 -13.99 1.33
C PRO A 103 0.83 -12.53 1.82
N LEU A 104 0.58 -11.58 0.92
CA LEU A 104 0.67 -10.14 1.13
C LEU A 104 -0.72 -9.52 0.93
N GLY A 105 -0.96 -8.37 1.55
CA GLY A 105 -2.19 -7.61 1.40
C GLY A 105 -2.00 -6.29 0.65
N LYS A 106 -2.99 -5.88 -0.14
CA LYS A 106 -3.00 -4.55 -0.80
C LYS A 106 -3.42 -3.41 0.13
N GLU A 107 -4.17 -3.70 1.20
CA GLU A 107 -4.83 -2.73 2.07
C GLU A 107 -3.95 -1.53 2.46
N GLY A 108 -2.85 -1.79 3.17
CA GLY A 108 -1.97 -0.75 3.68
C GLY A 108 -1.32 0.08 2.57
N PRO A 109 -0.67 -0.56 1.58
CA PRO A 109 -0.15 0.14 0.40
C PRO A 109 -1.20 0.98 -0.34
N PHE A 110 -2.45 0.51 -0.40
CA PHE A 110 -3.50 1.20 -1.13
C PHE A 110 -4.00 2.46 -0.41
N VAL A 111 -3.97 2.50 0.93
CA VAL A 111 -4.19 3.73 1.72
C VAL A 111 -3.17 4.81 1.35
N HIS A 112 -1.91 4.42 1.18
CA HIS A 112 -0.87 5.35 0.75
C HIS A 112 -1.09 5.80 -0.71
N ILE A 113 -1.44 4.89 -1.62
CA ILE A 113 -1.77 5.22 -3.02
C ILE A 113 -2.96 6.20 -3.08
N ALA A 114 -3.99 6.01 -2.27
CA ALA A 114 -5.13 6.92 -2.17
C ALA A 114 -4.73 8.32 -1.70
N SER A 115 -3.87 8.38 -0.68
CA SER A 115 -3.35 9.64 -0.14
C SER A 115 -2.48 10.39 -1.16
N MET A 116 -1.65 9.67 -1.93
CA MET A 116 -0.88 10.24 -3.04
C MET A 116 -1.80 10.78 -4.14
N CYS A 117 -2.82 10.02 -4.52
CA CYS A 117 -3.82 10.48 -5.49
C CYS A 117 -4.49 11.77 -5.02
N ALA A 118 -4.91 11.85 -3.75
CA ALA A 118 -5.55 13.04 -3.21
C ALA A 118 -4.59 14.25 -3.22
N ALA A 119 -3.34 14.06 -2.79
CA ALA A 119 -2.33 15.12 -2.80
C ALA A 119 -2.05 15.64 -4.23
N LEU A 120 -1.91 14.74 -5.21
CA LEU A 120 -1.70 15.09 -6.62
C LEU A 120 -2.92 15.80 -7.21
N LEU A 121 -4.13 15.35 -6.86
CA LEU A 121 -5.37 15.97 -7.28
C LEU A 121 -5.51 17.38 -6.70
N SER A 122 -5.19 17.58 -5.42
CA SER A 122 -5.17 18.94 -4.83
C SER A 122 -4.18 19.86 -5.50
N LYS A 123 -2.97 19.37 -5.80
CA LYS A 123 -1.97 20.16 -6.53
C LYS A 123 -2.47 20.55 -7.91
N PHE A 124 -3.14 19.63 -8.62
CA PHE A 124 -3.75 19.90 -9.91
C PHE A 124 -4.89 20.92 -9.82
N LEU A 125 -5.79 20.79 -8.83
CA LEU A 125 -6.89 21.74 -8.61
C LEU A 125 -6.39 23.12 -8.20
N SER A 126 -5.30 23.21 -7.43
CA SER A 126 -4.68 24.47 -7.04
C SER A 126 -4.19 25.30 -8.24
N LEU A 127 -3.91 24.66 -9.39
CA LEU A 127 -3.56 25.38 -10.63
C LEU A 127 -4.76 26.14 -11.22
N PHE A 128 -6.00 25.70 -10.92
CA PHE A 128 -7.24 26.29 -11.44
C PHE A 128 -7.94 27.21 -10.43
N GLY A 129 -7.45 27.31 -9.19
CA GLY A 129 -7.97 28.21 -8.18
C GLY A 129 -7.20 28.11 -6.85
N GLY A 130 -6.63 29.22 -6.40
CA GLY A 130 -5.71 29.30 -5.24
C GLY A 130 -6.33 29.04 -3.85
N ILE A 131 -7.52 28.45 -3.77
CA ILE A 131 -8.26 28.22 -2.50
C ILE A 131 -7.75 26.94 -1.78
N TYR A 132 -6.86 26.16 -2.39
CA TYR A 132 -6.41 24.83 -1.93
C TYR A 132 -5.03 24.79 -1.22
N GLU A 133 -4.42 25.93 -0.88
CA GLU A 133 -3.12 25.98 -0.19
C GLU A 133 -3.16 25.76 1.34
N ASN A 134 -4.35 25.72 1.95
CA ASN A 134 -4.44 25.58 3.41
C ASN A 134 -3.99 24.19 3.88
N GLU A 135 -2.95 24.15 4.71
CA GLU A 135 -2.41 22.92 5.30
C GLU A 135 -3.48 22.09 6.02
N SER A 136 -4.36 22.76 6.78
CA SER A 136 -5.49 22.10 7.46
C SER A 136 -6.39 21.35 6.49
N ARG A 137 -6.76 21.97 5.36
CA ARG A 137 -7.61 21.34 4.33
C ARG A 137 -6.90 20.19 3.63
N ASN A 138 -5.58 20.27 3.46
CA ASN A 138 -4.79 19.17 2.92
C ASN A 138 -4.85 17.96 3.85
N THR A 139 -4.68 18.15 5.16
CA THR A 139 -4.82 17.08 6.16
C THR A 139 -6.24 16.51 6.20
N GLU A 140 -7.29 17.35 6.13
CA GLU A 140 -8.69 16.89 6.02
C GLU A 140 -8.91 16.01 4.78
N MET A 141 -8.28 16.37 3.65
CA MET A 141 -8.38 15.62 2.41
C MET A 141 -7.59 14.30 2.46
N LEU A 142 -6.38 14.28 3.04
CA LEU A 142 -5.60 13.06 3.23
C LEU A 142 -6.32 12.06 4.15
N ALA A 143 -7.02 12.55 5.17
CA ALA A 143 -7.88 11.73 6.02
C ALA A 143 -9.05 11.10 5.24
N ALA A 144 -9.72 11.89 4.39
CA ALA A 144 -10.76 11.37 3.49
C ALA A 144 -10.18 10.34 2.50
N ALA A 145 -8.97 10.57 1.99
CA ALA A 145 -8.28 9.66 1.09
C ALA A 145 -7.96 8.31 1.75
N CYS A 146 -7.55 8.31 3.03
CA CYS A 146 -7.35 7.08 3.79
C CYS A 146 -8.64 6.24 3.89
N ALA A 147 -9.79 6.91 4.10
CA ALA A 147 -11.09 6.26 4.13
C ALA A 147 -11.47 5.66 2.77
N VAL A 148 -11.22 6.41 1.69
CA VAL A 148 -11.46 5.95 0.31
C VAL A 148 -10.58 4.76 -0.04
N GLY A 149 -9.31 4.76 0.37
CA GLY A 149 -8.38 3.66 0.11
C GLY A 149 -8.91 2.32 0.63
N VAL A 150 -9.18 2.23 1.93
CA VAL A 150 -9.71 1.01 2.55
C VAL A 150 -11.14 0.70 2.06
N GLY A 151 -12.00 1.72 1.97
CA GLY A 151 -13.37 1.54 1.50
C GLY A 151 -13.45 0.98 0.08
N CYS A 152 -12.50 1.37 -0.79
CA CYS A 152 -12.38 0.84 -2.14
C CYS A 152 -11.83 -0.58 -2.18
N CYS A 153 -10.82 -0.92 -1.37
CA CYS A 153 -10.23 -2.26 -1.37
C CYS A 153 -11.21 -3.36 -0.96
N PHE A 154 -12.02 -3.08 0.06
CA PHE A 154 -12.99 -4.05 0.59
C PHE A 154 -14.42 -3.86 0.07
N ALA A 155 -14.68 -2.82 -0.72
CA ALA A 155 -16.03 -2.35 -1.02
C ALA A 155 -16.87 -2.10 0.26
N ALA A 156 -16.22 -1.67 1.35
CA ALA A 156 -16.79 -1.50 2.68
C ALA A 156 -16.62 -0.04 3.16
N PRO A 157 -17.48 0.90 2.72
CA PRO A 157 -17.27 2.33 2.95
C PRO A 157 -17.32 2.71 4.44
N ILE A 158 -18.21 2.11 5.23
CA ILE A 158 -18.31 2.37 6.68
C ILE A 158 -17.02 1.93 7.38
N GLY A 159 -16.53 0.72 7.08
CA GLY A 159 -15.27 0.20 7.62
C GLY A 159 -14.07 1.07 7.26
N GLY A 160 -14.01 1.55 6.01
CA GLY A 160 -12.94 2.46 5.58
C GLY A 160 -12.93 3.79 6.32
N VAL A 161 -14.10 4.38 6.59
CA VAL A 161 -14.18 5.62 7.37
C VAL A 161 -13.80 5.40 8.83
N LEU A 162 -14.28 4.32 9.46
CA LEU A 162 -13.90 3.98 10.85
C LEU A 162 -12.39 3.74 10.97
N PHE A 163 -11.80 3.03 10.02
CA PHE A 163 -10.36 2.85 9.94
C PHE A 163 -9.62 4.19 9.80
N SER A 164 -10.13 5.10 8.95
CA SER A 164 -9.52 6.43 8.81
C SER A 164 -9.56 7.23 10.12
N ILE A 165 -10.66 7.16 10.89
CA ILE A 165 -10.75 7.81 12.20
C ILE A 165 -9.69 7.26 13.16
N GLU A 166 -9.52 5.93 13.21
CA GLU A 166 -8.55 5.27 14.06
C GLU A 166 -7.08 5.65 13.72
N VAL A 167 -6.80 5.88 12.44
CA VAL A 167 -5.47 6.20 11.94
C VAL A 167 -5.13 7.69 12.01
N THR A 168 -6.11 8.58 11.80
CA THR A 168 -5.87 10.00 11.50
C THR A 168 -5.43 10.83 12.71
N SER A 169 -6.05 10.71 13.89
CA SER A 169 -5.62 11.36 15.14
C SER A 169 -6.70 11.23 16.23
N THR A 170 -6.41 11.72 17.44
CA THR A 170 -7.33 11.72 18.59
C THR A 170 -8.58 12.60 18.39
N PHE A 171 -8.52 13.58 17.48
CA PHE A 171 -9.63 14.49 17.20
C PHE A 171 -9.97 14.45 15.71
N PHE A 172 -11.22 14.12 15.40
CA PHE A 172 -11.70 13.98 14.03
C PHE A 172 -12.94 14.85 13.81
N ALA A 173 -12.85 15.83 12.93
CA ALA A 173 -13.98 16.70 12.62
C ALA A 173 -15.09 15.92 11.90
N VAL A 174 -16.33 16.04 12.38
CA VAL A 174 -17.51 15.39 11.79
C VAL A 174 -17.72 15.76 10.31
N ARG A 175 -17.27 16.96 9.90
CA ARG A 175 -17.27 17.35 8.49
C ARG A 175 -16.41 16.43 7.61
N ASN A 176 -15.26 15.99 8.12
CA ASN A 176 -14.37 15.08 7.39
C ASN A 176 -14.95 13.67 7.33
N TYR A 177 -15.73 13.28 8.34
CA TYR A 177 -16.47 12.02 8.35
C TYR A 177 -17.41 11.93 7.16
N TRP A 178 -18.27 12.93 6.97
CA TRP A 178 -19.22 12.95 5.86
C TRP A 178 -18.53 12.99 4.49
N ARG A 179 -17.45 13.77 4.36
CA ARG A 179 -16.66 13.83 3.12
C ARG A 179 -16.00 12.49 2.80
N GLY A 180 -15.36 11.87 3.79
CA GLY A 180 -14.74 10.55 3.66
C GLY A 180 -15.77 9.46 3.35
N PHE A 181 -16.92 9.48 4.02
CA PHE A 181 -18.02 8.54 3.79
C PHE A 181 -18.57 8.63 2.37
N PHE A 182 -18.93 9.84 1.92
CA PHE A 182 -19.41 10.04 0.55
C PHE A 182 -18.39 9.62 -0.51
N ALA A 183 -17.11 9.96 -0.31
CA ALA A 183 -16.07 9.57 -1.25
C ALA A 183 -15.83 8.06 -1.27
N ALA A 184 -15.86 7.41 -0.10
CA ALA A 184 -15.68 5.96 0.03
C ALA A 184 -16.86 5.19 -0.55
N THR A 185 -18.11 5.61 -0.32
CA THR A 185 -19.30 4.98 -0.92
C THR A 185 -19.27 5.10 -2.43
N PHE A 186 -18.96 6.28 -2.96
CA PHE A 186 -18.84 6.47 -4.40
C PHE A 186 -17.72 5.63 -5.00
N SER A 187 -16.57 5.51 -4.33
CA SER A 187 -15.47 4.64 -4.81
C SER A 187 -15.86 3.16 -4.79
N ALA A 188 -16.47 2.67 -3.70
CA ALA A 188 -16.93 1.29 -3.58
C ALA A 188 -18.02 0.96 -4.61
N PHE A 189 -18.95 1.90 -4.84
CA PHE A 189 -20.01 1.75 -5.85
C PHE A 189 -19.43 1.62 -7.25
N ILE A 190 -18.52 2.52 -7.65
CA ILE A 190 -17.88 2.45 -8.98
C ILE A 190 -17.08 1.16 -9.15
N PHE A 191 -16.36 0.71 -8.11
CA PHE A 191 -15.63 -0.55 -8.15
C PHE A 191 -16.55 -1.74 -8.43
N ARG A 192 -17.73 -1.79 -7.80
CA ARG A 192 -18.74 -2.84 -8.04
C ARG A 192 -19.40 -2.75 -9.41
N VAL A 193 -19.71 -1.54 -9.86
CA VAL A 193 -20.29 -1.34 -11.20
C VAL A 193 -19.33 -1.79 -12.30
N LEU A 194 -18.03 -1.51 -12.15
CA LEU A 194 -17.00 -1.95 -13.10
C LEU A 194 -16.89 -3.48 -13.15
N ALA A 195 -16.99 -4.17 -12.02
CA ALA A 195 -16.97 -5.64 -11.97
C ALA A 195 -18.17 -6.26 -12.72
N VAL A 196 -19.37 -5.68 -12.58
CA VAL A 196 -20.56 -6.12 -13.32
C VAL A 196 -20.43 -5.83 -14.81
N TRP A 197 -19.90 -4.67 -15.17
CA TRP A 197 -19.71 -4.29 -16.58
C TRP A 197 -18.75 -5.22 -17.32
N ASN A 198 -17.68 -5.65 -16.64
CA ASN A 198 -16.70 -6.59 -17.19
C ASN A 198 -17.15 -8.06 -17.15
N ARG A 199 -18.42 -8.32 -16.75
CA ARG A 199 -19.02 -9.66 -16.58
C ARG A 199 -18.29 -10.57 -15.59
N ASP A 200 -17.53 -10.01 -14.65
CA ASP A 200 -16.87 -10.77 -13.58
C ASP A 200 -17.85 -11.14 -12.46
N GLU A 201 -18.92 -10.35 -12.26
CA GLU A 201 -20.00 -10.60 -11.30
C GLU A 201 -21.39 -10.38 -11.93
N GLU A 202 -22.36 -11.24 -11.62
CA GLU A 202 -23.75 -11.10 -12.13
C GLU A 202 -24.52 -9.95 -11.45
N THR A 203 -24.15 -9.56 -10.22
CA THR A 203 -24.86 -8.58 -9.41
C THR A 203 -23.92 -7.81 -8.49
N ILE A 204 -24.25 -6.54 -8.19
CA ILE A 204 -23.53 -5.70 -7.22
C ILE A 204 -23.69 -6.30 -5.83
N THR A 205 -22.76 -7.14 -5.43
CA THR A 205 -22.84 -7.88 -4.17
C THR A 205 -21.48 -7.89 -3.47
N ALA A 206 -21.45 -8.26 -2.19
CA ALA A 206 -20.19 -8.33 -1.46
C ALA A 206 -19.23 -9.35 -2.12
N LEU A 207 -17.92 -9.05 -2.08
CA LEU A 207 -16.87 -9.85 -2.74
C LEU A 207 -16.91 -11.32 -2.32
N PHE A 208 -17.24 -11.56 -1.05
CA PHE A 208 -17.33 -12.88 -0.46
C PHE A 208 -18.75 -13.09 0.07
N LYS A 209 -19.60 -13.74 -0.73
CA LYS A 209 -20.95 -14.14 -0.31
C LYS A 209 -20.87 -15.35 0.62
N THR A 210 -21.41 -15.20 1.83
CA THR A 210 -21.63 -16.28 2.78
C THR A 210 -23.12 -16.44 3.02
N ARG A 211 -23.61 -17.68 3.08
CA ARG A 211 -25.02 -17.99 3.34
C ARG A 211 -25.17 -18.41 4.80
N PHE A 212 -25.57 -17.48 5.66
CA PHE A 212 -25.88 -17.76 7.06
C PHE A 212 -27.35 -18.14 7.23
N ARG A 213 -27.66 -19.00 8.20
CA ARG A 213 -29.04 -19.28 8.62
C ARG A 213 -29.55 -18.08 9.42
N LEU A 214 -30.65 -17.48 8.99
CA LEU A 214 -31.16 -16.21 9.55
C LEU A 214 -32.16 -16.40 10.70
N ASP A 215 -32.75 -17.59 10.84
CA ASP A 215 -33.89 -17.79 11.75
C ASP A 215 -33.47 -17.85 13.23
N PHE A 216 -32.38 -18.55 13.56
CA PHE A 216 -31.76 -18.59 14.89
C PHE A 216 -30.25 -18.82 14.73
N PRO A 217 -29.44 -17.76 14.54
CA PRO A 217 -28.04 -17.93 14.18
C PRO A 217 -27.16 -18.39 15.35
N PHE A 218 -27.47 -17.97 16.59
CA PHE A 218 -26.66 -18.28 17.78
C PHE A 218 -27.55 -18.34 19.04
N ASP A 219 -27.29 -19.33 19.89
CA ASP A 219 -27.87 -19.42 21.23
C ASP A 219 -27.02 -18.65 22.25
N LEU A 220 -27.64 -18.11 23.32
CA LEU A 220 -26.90 -17.38 24.36
C LEU A 220 -25.82 -18.25 25.04
N GLN A 221 -25.98 -19.58 25.00
CA GLN A 221 -25.02 -20.54 25.54
C GLN A 221 -23.71 -20.58 24.75
N GLU A 222 -23.67 -20.08 23.51
CA GLU A 222 -22.48 -20.02 22.66
C GLU A 222 -21.64 -18.75 22.91
N LEU A 223 -22.19 -17.74 23.59
CA LEU A 223 -21.48 -16.50 23.92
C LEU A 223 -20.17 -16.72 24.72
N PRO A 224 -20.10 -17.62 25.71
CA PRO A 224 -18.85 -17.96 26.38
C PRO A 224 -17.81 -18.53 25.40
N ALA A 225 -18.21 -19.33 24.42
CA ALA A 225 -17.29 -19.87 23.41
C ALA A 225 -16.73 -18.75 22.53
N PHE A 226 -17.56 -17.79 22.11
CA PHE A 226 -17.08 -16.60 21.39
C PHE A 226 -16.13 -15.74 22.23
N ALA A 227 -16.38 -15.61 23.53
CA ALA A 227 -15.48 -14.90 24.45
C ALA A 227 -14.11 -15.59 24.54
N VAL A 228 -14.08 -16.93 24.64
CA VAL A 228 -12.83 -17.71 24.66
C VAL A 228 -12.06 -17.54 23.35
N ILE A 229 -12.73 -17.57 22.19
CA ILE A 229 -12.10 -17.31 20.88
C ILE A 229 -11.54 -15.88 20.81
N GLY A 230 -12.28 -14.90 21.33
CA GLY A 230 -11.82 -13.50 21.43
C GLY A 230 -10.56 -13.35 22.29
N ILE A 231 -10.51 -14.00 23.46
CA ILE A 231 -9.34 -13.99 24.34
C ILE A 231 -8.15 -14.69 23.67
N ALA A 232 -8.37 -15.89 23.11
CA ALA A 232 -7.33 -16.67 22.44
C ALA A 232 -6.74 -15.93 21.23
N SER A 233 -7.60 -15.32 20.39
CA SER A 233 -7.16 -14.49 19.26
C SER A 233 -6.43 -13.22 19.70
N GLY A 234 -6.84 -12.60 20.81
CA GLY A 234 -6.15 -11.45 21.40
C GLY A 234 -4.72 -11.80 21.84
N PHE A 235 -4.53 -12.91 22.57
CA PHE A 235 -3.20 -13.39 22.94
C PHE A 235 -2.38 -13.82 21.73
N GLY A 236 -2.99 -14.50 20.76
CA GLY A 236 -2.34 -14.88 19.50
C GLY A 236 -1.85 -13.67 18.71
N GLY A 237 -2.66 -12.62 18.60
CA GLY A 237 -2.29 -11.35 17.97
C GLY A 237 -1.15 -10.64 18.71
N ALA A 238 -1.19 -10.59 20.04
CA ALA A 238 -0.12 -10.02 20.85
C ALA A 238 1.22 -10.77 20.66
N LEU A 239 1.17 -12.10 20.65
CA LEU A 239 2.33 -12.94 20.37
C LEU A 239 2.88 -12.70 18.95
N PHE A 240 2.01 -12.63 17.94
CA PHE A 240 2.40 -12.34 16.56
C PHE A 240 3.12 -10.99 16.44
N VAL A 241 2.58 -9.93 17.05
CA VAL A 241 3.21 -8.60 17.06
C VAL A 241 4.55 -8.62 17.77
N TYR A 242 4.65 -9.33 18.91
CA TYR A 242 5.91 -9.48 19.64
C TYR A 242 6.97 -10.21 18.80
N LEU A 243 6.62 -11.33 18.16
CA LEU A 243 7.52 -12.09 17.30
C LEU A 243 7.97 -11.28 16.09
N ASN A 244 7.04 -10.60 15.41
CA ASN A 244 7.36 -9.73 14.28
C ASN A 244 8.34 -8.63 14.70
N ARG A 245 8.09 -7.96 15.84
CA ARG A 245 9.01 -6.97 16.40
C ARG A 245 10.41 -7.55 16.66
N LYS A 246 10.49 -8.76 17.21
CA LYS A 246 11.79 -9.43 17.46
C LYS A 246 12.51 -9.77 16.16
N ILE A 247 11.81 -10.28 15.15
CA ILE A 247 12.38 -10.59 13.83
C ILE A 247 12.97 -9.31 13.20
N VAL A 248 12.20 -8.21 13.18
CA VAL A 248 12.66 -6.92 12.64
C VAL A 248 13.88 -6.40 13.42
N GLN A 249 13.90 -6.52 14.74
CA GLN A 249 15.04 -6.11 15.56
C GLN A 249 16.30 -6.96 15.27
N VAL A 250 16.14 -8.28 15.08
CA VAL A 250 17.25 -9.17 14.73
C VAL A 250 17.81 -8.83 13.35
N MET A 251 16.94 -8.65 12.36
CA MET A 251 17.34 -8.23 11.00
C MET A 251 18.16 -6.94 11.02
N ARG A 252 17.77 -5.95 11.84
CA ARG A 252 18.48 -4.68 11.99
C ARG A 252 19.80 -4.78 12.75
N LYS A 253 19.92 -5.70 13.72
CA LYS A 253 21.16 -5.88 14.51
C LYS A 253 22.28 -6.55 13.70
N GLN A 254 21.93 -7.34 12.69
CA GLN A 254 22.92 -8.08 11.90
C GLN A 254 23.68 -7.15 10.94
N LYS A 255 24.86 -6.68 11.38
CA LYS A 255 25.72 -5.73 10.64
C LYS A 255 26.11 -6.20 9.23
N THR A 256 26.15 -7.51 8.98
CA THR A 256 26.43 -8.11 7.67
C THR A 256 25.27 -7.91 6.69
N ILE A 257 24.03 -8.07 7.16
CA ILE A 257 22.82 -7.82 6.35
C ILE A 257 22.69 -6.33 6.05
N ASN A 258 22.91 -5.46 7.05
CA ASN A 258 22.90 -4.01 6.83
C ASN A 258 23.99 -3.56 5.86
N ARG A 259 25.21 -4.12 5.92
CA ARG A 259 26.25 -3.82 4.89
C ARG A 259 25.82 -4.25 3.50
N PHE A 260 25.17 -5.41 3.36
CA PHE A 260 24.67 -5.87 2.06
C PHE A 260 23.51 -5.00 1.51
N LEU A 261 22.59 -4.56 2.38
CA LEU A 261 21.49 -3.67 2.02
C LEU A 261 21.98 -2.26 1.66
N MET A 262 22.90 -1.69 2.45
CA MET A 262 23.43 -0.33 2.25
C MET A 262 24.32 -0.23 1.00
N ARG A 263 25.16 -1.25 0.72
CA ARG A 263 26.03 -1.27 -0.47
C ARG A 263 25.23 -1.29 -1.78
N LYS A 264 23.99 -1.80 -1.77
CA LYS A 264 23.04 -1.75 -2.90
C LYS A 264 22.39 -0.37 -3.08
N LEU A 265 22.10 0.32 -1.97
CA LEU A 265 21.54 1.68 -1.99
C LEU A 265 22.57 2.70 -2.50
N GLU A 266 23.85 2.58 -2.11
CA GLU A 266 24.93 3.44 -2.60
C GLU A 266 25.21 3.23 -4.10
N CYS A 267 25.20 1.98 -4.57
CA CYS A 267 25.41 1.65 -5.98
C CYS A 267 24.24 2.14 -6.87
N ASN A 268 22.99 2.02 -6.39
CA ASN A 268 21.82 2.54 -7.10
C ASN A 268 21.68 4.07 -7.00
N GLY A 269 22.09 4.67 -5.89
CA GLY A 269 22.20 6.13 -5.72
C GLY A 269 23.21 6.75 -6.67
N ALA A 270 24.37 6.10 -6.87
CA ALA A 270 25.36 6.50 -7.85
C ALA A 270 24.82 6.42 -9.30
N ILE A 271 24.06 5.38 -9.64
CA ILE A 271 23.44 5.25 -10.97
C ILE A 271 22.34 6.30 -11.20
N SER A 272 21.53 6.60 -10.18
CA SER A 272 20.49 7.64 -10.27
C SER A 272 21.07 9.06 -10.30
N ALA A 273 22.15 9.32 -9.56
CA ALA A 273 22.88 10.60 -9.58
C ALA A 273 23.56 10.82 -10.94
N HIS A 274 24.16 9.77 -11.51
CA HIS A 274 24.79 9.85 -12.83
C HIS A 274 23.79 10.06 -13.98
N ARG A 275 22.52 9.65 -13.80
CA ARG A 275 21.43 9.89 -14.77
C ARG A 275 20.84 11.31 -14.66
N ASN A 276 20.73 11.85 -13.44
CA ASN A 276 20.33 13.24 -13.21
C ASN A 276 21.42 14.24 -13.61
N LEU A 277 22.70 13.94 -13.40
CA LEU A 277 23.80 14.79 -13.89
C LEU A 277 23.93 14.82 -15.42
N ARG A 278 23.49 13.79 -16.14
CA ARG A 278 23.39 13.84 -17.62
C ARG A 278 22.20 14.67 -18.12
N LEU A 279 21.19 14.94 -17.28
CA LEU A 279 20.08 15.84 -17.62
C LEU A 279 20.33 17.29 -17.17
N LEU A 280 21.18 17.49 -16.16
CA LEU A 280 21.62 18.81 -15.67
C LEU A 280 23.02 19.23 -16.16
N GLY A 281 23.59 18.53 -17.13
CA GLY A 281 24.85 18.87 -17.82
C GLY A 281 24.76 20.11 -18.72
N SER A 282 23.88 21.05 -18.39
CA SER A 282 23.88 22.43 -18.86
C SER A 282 23.73 23.31 -17.63
N SER A 283 24.86 23.87 -17.18
CA SER A 283 24.99 25.00 -16.25
C SER A 283 25.14 24.69 -14.74
N ASN A 284 26.42 24.81 -14.33
CA ASN A 284 26.95 25.35 -13.07
C ASN A 284 27.44 24.41 -11.92
N SER A 285 28.77 24.46 -11.79
CA SER A 285 29.79 24.31 -10.71
C SER A 285 29.57 23.51 -9.41
N PRO A 286 30.64 22.88 -8.87
CA PRO A 286 30.59 21.90 -7.77
C PRO A 286 31.07 22.51 -6.45
N ALA A 287 30.16 22.92 -5.56
CA ALA A 287 30.56 23.32 -4.19
C ALA A 287 29.57 22.87 -3.09
N SER A 288 28.40 22.34 -3.43
CA SER A 288 27.30 22.05 -2.49
C SER A 288 27.09 20.56 -2.21
N ALA A 289 27.90 19.66 -2.78
CA ALA A 289 27.70 18.21 -2.69
C ALA A 289 28.12 17.57 -1.35
N SER A 290 28.98 18.21 -0.54
CA SER A 290 29.49 17.61 0.71
C SER A 290 28.58 17.80 1.92
N GLN A 291 27.70 18.81 1.94
CA GLN A 291 26.79 19.07 3.07
C GLN A 291 25.47 18.30 2.98
N VAL A 292 25.06 17.84 1.79
CA VAL A 292 23.78 17.11 1.62
C VAL A 292 23.89 15.65 2.07
N ALA A 293 25.05 15.01 1.88
CA ALA A 293 25.26 13.61 2.27
C ALA A 293 25.22 13.39 3.79
N GLY A 294 25.73 14.33 4.58
CA GLY A 294 25.77 14.22 6.05
C GLY A 294 24.40 14.34 6.74
N ILE A 295 23.41 14.97 6.10
CA ILE A 295 22.09 15.22 6.70
C ILE A 295 21.12 14.07 6.39
N THR A 296 21.27 13.39 5.25
CA THR A 296 20.46 12.21 4.90
C THR A 296 20.76 10.99 5.77
N ASP A 297 22.02 10.77 6.16
CA ASP A 297 22.38 9.62 7.02
C ASP A 297 21.97 9.79 8.48
N ALA A 298 21.92 11.04 8.97
CA ALA A 298 21.50 11.33 10.34
C ALA A 298 19.97 11.23 10.55
N CYS A 299 19.17 11.43 9.49
CA CYS A 299 17.71 11.39 9.59
C CYS A 299 17.14 9.96 9.37
N SER A 300 17.81 9.13 8.58
CA SER A 300 17.43 7.72 8.39
C SER A 300 17.65 6.86 9.66
N SER A 301 18.59 7.25 10.51
CA SER A 301 19.02 6.48 11.69
C SER A 301 18.20 6.74 12.98
N ARG A 302 17.29 7.73 13.00
CA ARG A 302 16.51 8.08 14.21
C ARG A 302 15.00 7.89 14.15
N LEU A 303 14.42 7.44 13.04
CA LEU A 303 12.96 7.38 12.87
C LEU A 303 12.38 6.03 12.39
N TRP A 304 13.11 4.92 12.56
CA TRP A 304 12.58 3.58 12.24
C TRP A 304 12.80 2.56 13.33
#